data_AF-A0A4S3KCH1-F1
#
_entry.id   AF-A0A4S3KCH1-F1
#
_cell.length_a   1.000
_cell.length_b   1.000
_cell.length_c   1.000
_cell.angle_alpha   90.00
_cell.angle_beta   90.00
_cell.angle_gamma   90.00
#
_symmetry.space_group_name_H-M   'P 1'
#
loop_
_entity.id
_entity.type
_entity.pdbx_description
1 polymer ?
#
loop_
_entity_poly.entity_id
_entity_poly.type
_entity_poly.pdbx_seq_one_letter_code
_entity_poly.pdbx_strand_id
1 'polypeptide(L)'
;METMNMTTTIQVRTEAELKSKSEQVLNELGMDLSGAIRVFLNQVVLRGGLPFEVVLPQPNAATLKAISDSYNRKNIGRASSVASMLDEFERSAD
;
A
#
# COMPACT_ATOMS: atom_id res chain seq x y z
N MET A 1 -7.62 -5.04 40.12
CA MET A 1 -7.30 -4.77 38.70
C MET A 1 -6.23 -5.76 38.32
N GLU A 2 -6.60 -6.78 37.54
CA GLU A 2 -5.68 -7.82 37.11
C GLU A 2 -4.90 -7.28 35.92
N THR A 3 -3.60 -7.02 36.10
CA THR A 3 -2.72 -6.70 34.98
C THR A 3 -2.48 -7.99 34.21
N MET A 4 -3.26 -8.20 33.14
CA MET A 4 -3.06 -9.28 32.19
C MET A 4 -1.68 -9.14 31.53
N ASN A 5 -0.68 -9.87 32.03
CA ASN A 5 0.56 -10.15 31.31
C ASN A 5 0.29 -11.14 30.17
N MET A 6 -0.54 -10.73 29.20
CA MET A 6 -0.94 -11.60 28.09
C MET A 6 0.02 -11.42 26.92
N THR A 7 1.27 -11.83 27.13
CA THR A 7 2.16 -12.10 26.00
C THR A 7 1.57 -13.25 25.20
N THR A 8 1.23 -12.99 23.94
CA THR A 8 0.76 -14.03 23.01
C THR A 8 1.82 -14.34 21.97
N THR A 9 1.83 -15.58 21.49
CA THR A 9 2.79 -16.05 20.49
C THR A 9 2.19 -15.94 19.11
N ILE A 10 2.95 -15.40 18.16
CA ILE A 10 2.58 -15.36 16.74
C ILE A 10 3.37 -16.45 16.02
N GLN A 11 2.66 -17.35 15.33
CA GLN A 11 3.26 -18.38 14.48
C GLN A 11 2.95 -18.07 13.02
N VAL A 12 3.98 -17.92 12.19
CA VAL A 12 3.86 -17.62 10.75
C VAL A 12 4.62 -18.66 9.95
N ARG A 13 3.97 -19.23 8.94
CA ARG A 13 4.63 -20.09 7.95
C ARG A 13 5.24 -19.21 6.86
N THR A 14 6.50 -19.46 6.53
CA THR A 14 7.24 -18.74 5.50
C THR A 14 8.22 -19.67 4.80
N GLU A 15 8.77 -19.21 3.68
CA GLU A 15 9.86 -19.89 2.98
C GLU A 15 11.18 -19.73 3.76
N ALA A 16 11.99 -20.79 3.80
CA ALA A 16 13.26 -20.80 4.51
C ALA A 16 14.26 -19.77 3.95
N GLU A 17 14.27 -19.62 2.62
CA GLU A 17 15.14 -18.65 1.95
C GLU A 17 14.73 -17.20 2.29
N LEU A 18 13.42 -16.90 2.29
CA LEU A 18 12.92 -15.59 2.68
C LEU A 18 13.30 -15.26 4.13
N LYS A 19 13.12 -16.21 5.05
CA LYS A 19 13.52 -16.05 6.46
C LYS A 19 15.00 -15.71 6.58
N SER A 20 15.86 -16.50 5.93
CA SER A 20 17.33 -16.32 5.99
C SER A 20 17.76 -14.96 5.46
N LYS A 21 17.23 -14.55 4.29
CA LYS A 21 17.52 -13.23 3.70
C LYS A 21 17.08 -12.08 4.60
N SER A 22 15.87 -12.17 5.17
CA SER A 22 15.36 -11.15 6.08
C SER A 22 16.19 -11.06 7.36
N GLU A 23 16.59 -12.19 7.95
CA GLU A 23 17.44 -12.21 9.15
C GLU A 23 18.80 -11.56 8.89
N GLN A 24 19.44 -11.82 7.74
CA GLN A 24 20.70 -11.17 7.39
C GLN A 24 20.57 -9.64 7.36
N VAL A 25 19.57 -9.13 6.64
CA VAL A 25 19.33 -7.68 6.52
C VAL A 25 19.01 -7.05 7.87
N LEU A 26 18.18 -7.69 8.69
CA LEU A 26 17.81 -7.17 10.01
C LEU A 26 19.00 -7.17 10.98
N ASN A 27 19.86 -8.19 10.93
CA ASN A 27 21.07 -8.24 11.75
C ASN A 27 22.05 -7.12 11.39
N GLU A 28 22.19 -6.77 10.11
CA GLU A 28 22.96 -5.59 9.68
C GLU A 28 22.39 -4.28 10.24
N LEU A 29 21.08 -4.24 10.50
CA LEU A 29 20.38 -3.13 11.16
C LEU A 29 20.38 -3.24 12.70
N GLY A 30 21.04 -4.23 13.28
CA GLY A 30 21.12 -4.44 14.73
C GLY A 30 19.83 -4.96 15.36
N MET A 31 19.01 -5.69 14.60
CA MET A 31 17.69 -6.18 15.03
C MET A 31 17.48 -7.65 14.68
N ASP A 32 16.81 -8.39 15.55
CA ASP A 32 16.38 -9.75 15.25
C ASP A 32 15.00 -9.77 14.57
N LEU A 33 14.61 -10.92 14.02
CA LEU A 33 13.34 -11.08 13.32
C LEU A 33 12.13 -10.78 14.24
N SER A 34 12.20 -11.19 15.51
CA SER A 34 11.14 -10.95 16.49
C SER A 34 10.97 -9.46 16.80
N GLY A 35 12.07 -8.73 16.95
CA GLY A 35 12.08 -7.28 17.11
C GLY A 35 11.45 -6.58 15.90
N ALA A 36 11.80 -7.00 14.69
CA ALA A 36 11.23 -6.43 13.46
C ALA A 36 9.72 -6.66 13.35
N ILE A 37 9.23 -7.85 13.68
CA ILE A 37 7.79 -8.15 13.72
C ILE A 37 7.08 -7.27 14.75
N ARG A 38 7.66 -7.05 15.93
CA ARG A 38 7.08 -6.14 16.94
C ARG A 38 7.00 -4.70 16.44
N VAL A 39 8.06 -4.21 15.78
CA VAL A 39 8.07 -2.86 15.19
C VAL A 39 7.00 -2.74 14.11
N PHE A 40 6.88 -3.73 13.22
CA PHE A 40 5.84 -3.76 12.19
C PHE A 40 4.43 -3.65 12.80
N LEU A 41 4.12 -4.48 13.81
CA LEU A 41 2.81 -4.46 14.47
C LEU A 41 2.52 -3.11 15.15
N ASN A 42 3.51 -2.53 15.82
CA ASN A 42 3.38 -1.20 16.41
C ASN A 42 3.11 -0.12 15.36
N GLN A 43 3.76 -0.20 14.20
CA GLN A 43 3.51 0.75 13.11
C GLN A 43 2.10 0.59 12.52
N VAL A 44 1.57 -0.64 12.44
CA VAL A 44 0.19 -0.88 12.01
C VAL A 44 -0.80 -0.20 12.96
N VAL A 45 -0.62 -0.37 14.26
CA VAL A 45 -1.46 0.26 15.28
C VAL A 45 -1.34 1.78 15.23
N LEU A 46 -0.12 2.31 15.13
CA LEU A 46 0.15 3.75 15.12
C LEU A 46 -0.48 4.46 13.92
N ARG A 47 -0.47 3.82 12.75
CA ARG A 47 -0.95 4.42 11.49
C ARG A 47 -2.40 4.11 11.18
N GLY A 48 -3.00 3.12 11.84
CA GLY A 48 -4.31 2.60 11.47
C GLY A 48 -4.33 1.94 10.08
N GLY A 49 -3.20 1.39 9.63
CA GLY A 49 -3.04 0.86 8.28
C GLY A 49 -1.69 0.19 8.08
N LEU A 50 -1.39 -0.27 6.87
CA LEU A 50 -0.09 -0.89 6.59
C LEU A 50 1.04 0.15 6.67
N PRO A 51 2.22 -0.22 7.22
CA PRO A 51 3.33 0.70 7.42
C PRO A 51 4.17 0.93 6.15
N PHE A 52 3.62 0.56 5.00
CA PHE A 52 4.14 0.77 3.66
C PHE A 52 2.96 1.01 2.72
N GLU A 53 3.22 1.67 1.60
CA GLU A 53 2.21 1.91 0.59
C GLU A 53 1.78 0.60 -0.07
N VAL A 54 0.46 0.40 -0.16
CA VAL A 54 -0.13 -0.78 -0.82
C VAL A 54 -0.39 -0.41 -2.27
N VAL A 55 0.66 -0.50 -3.08
CA VAL A 55 0.60 -0.18 -4.51
C VAL A 55 0.88 -1.44 -5.33
N LEU A 56 0.14 -1.59 -6.43
CA LEU A 56 0.57 -2.52 -7.47
C LEU A 56 1.83 -1.93 -8.14
N PRO A 57 2.88 -2.74 -8.37
CA PRO A 57 4.13 -2.26 -8.96
C PRO A 57 3.95 -1.68 -10.38
N GLN A 58 2.82 -1.96 -11.02
CA GLN A 58 2.37 -1.33 -12.25
C GLN A 58 0.88 -1.00 -12.12
N PRO A 59 0.42 0.16 -12.66
CA PRO A 59 -1.00 0.41 -12.82
C PRO A 59 -1.66 -0.69 -13.65
N ASN A 60 -2.95 -0.96 -13.40
CA ASN A 60 -3.67 -1.93 -14.20
C ASN A 60 -3.80 -1.47 -15.67
N ALA A 61 -4.18 -2.39 -16.56
CA ALA A 61 -4.29 -2.09 -17.99
C ALA A 61 -5.23 -0.91 -18.30
N ALA A 62 -6.30 -0.72 -17.52
CA ALA A 62 -7.23 0.39 -17.70
C ALA A 62 -6.57 1.73 -17.35
N THR A 63 -5.84 1.81 -16.24
CA THR A 63 -5.09 3.01 -15.85
C THR A 63 -3.99 3.33 -16.85
N LEU A 64 -3.23 2.32 -17.31
CA LEU A 64 -2.21 2.51 -18.35
C LEU A 64 -2.80 3.03 -19.65
N LYS A 65 -3.96 2.50 -20.07
CA LYS A 65 -4.69 2.98 -21.25
C LYS A 65 -5.14 4.43 -21.07
N ALA A 66 -5.73 4.78 -19.93
CA ALA A 66 -6.17 6.16 -19.65
C ALA A 66 -5.00 7.16 -19.68
N ILE A 67 -3.84 6.78 -19.12
CA ILE A 67 -2.60 7.57 -19.19
C ILE A 67 -2.14 7.74 -20.66
N SER A 68 -2.13 6.65 -21.44
CA SER A 68 -1.77 6.68 -22.87
C SER A 68 -2.72 7.54 -23.70
N ASP A 69 -4.03 7.40 -23.50
CA ASP A 69 -5.06 8.18 -24.17
C ASP A 69 -4.89 9.67 -23.87
N SER A 70 -4.60 10.03 -22.62
CA SER A 70 -4.30 11.41 -22.20
C SER A 70 -3.09 12.00 -22.93
N TYR A 71 -1.94 11.31 -22.95
CA TYR A 71 -0.74 11.76 -23.68
C TYR A 71 -0.98 11.91 -25.18
N ASN A 72 -1.78 11.00 -25.75
CA ASN A 72 -2.11 11.00 -27.18
C ASN A 72 -3.30 11.90 -27.53
N ARG A 73 -3.85 12.66 -26.57
CA ARG A 73 -5.05 13.50 -26.72
C ARG A 73 -6.26 12.75 -27.28
N LYS A 74 -6.41 11.49 -26.92
CA LYS A 74 -7.56 10.64 -27.22
C LYS A 74 -8.45 10.55 -25.99
N ASN A 75 -9.76 10.49 -26.17
CA ASN A 75 -10.73 10.31 -25.07
C ASN A 75 -10.55 11.30 -23.89
N ILE A 76 -10.21 12.56 -24.19
CA ILE A 76 -10.06 13.63 -23.19
C ILE A 76 -11.09 14.75 -23.39
N GLY A 77 -11.77 15.15 -22.32
CA GLY A 77 -12.64 16.33 -22.28
C GLY A 77 -11.84 17.61 -22.05
N ARG A 78 -12.42 18.76 -22.41
CA ARG A 78 -11.84 20.09 -22.12
C ARG A 78 -12.92 20.98 -21.56
N ALA A 79 -12.60 21.63 -20.45
CA ALA A 79 -13.49 22.60 -19.83
C ALA A 79 -12.75 23.89 -19.52
N SER A 80 -13.44 25.01 -19.68
CA SER A 80 -12.95 26.35 -19.39
C SER A 80 -13.19 26.78 -17.93
N SER A 81 -14.00 26.02 -17.18
CA SER A 81 -14.31 26.29 -15.78
C SER A 81 -14.65 24.99 -15.04
N VAL A 82 -14.54 25.01 -13.71
CA VAL A 82 -14.91 23.85 -12.86
C VAL A 82 -16.38 23.48 -13.03
N ALA A 83 -17.27 24.47 -13.17
CA ALA A 83 -18.70 24.22 -13.43
C ALA A 83 -18.89 23.44 -14.74
N SER A 84 -18.21 23.85 -15.81
CA SER A 84 -18.26 23.15 -17.10
C SER A 84 -17.67 21.74 -17.05
N MET A 85 -16.68 21.48 -16.18
CA MET A 85 -16.14 20.13 -15.97
C MET A 85 -17.16 19.18 -15.36
N LEU A 86 -17.87 19.63 -14.33
CA LEU A 86 -18.85 18.81 -13.61
C LEU A 86 -20.06 18.49 -14.48
N ASP A 87 -20.57 19.48 -15.22
CA ASP A 87 -21.66 19.30 -16.19
C ASP A 87 -21.31 18.27 -17.29
N GLU A 88 -20.07 18.28 -17.79
CA GLU A 88 -19.62 17.33 -18.81
C GLU A 88 -19.44 15.91 -18.25
N PHE A 89 -18.98 15.79 -17.00
CA PHE A 89 -18.83 14.51 -16.31
C PHE A 89 -20.18 13.84 -16.07
N GLU A 90 -21.17 14.59 -15.58
CA GLU A 90 -22.54 14.08 -15.35
C GLU A 90 -23.21 13.58 -16.63
N ARG A 91 -23.03 14.28 -17.76
CA ARG A 91 -23.58 13.86 -19.06
C ARG A 91 -22.93 12.59 -19.63
N SER A 92 -21.72 12.24 -19.18
CA SER A 92 -21.00 11.06 -19.66
C SER A 92 -21.29 9.79 -18.84
N ALA A 93 -22.09 9.91 -17.77
CA ALA A 93 -22.45 8.83 -16.86
C ALA A 93 -23.81 8.16 -17.19
N ASP A 94 -24.59 8.73 -18.12
CA ASP A 94 -25.80 8.18 -18.74
C ASP A 94 -25.50 7.50 -20.10
#